data_AF-A0AAF0MJD5-F1
#
_entry.id   AF-A0AAF0MJD5-F1
#
_cell.length_a   1.000
_cell.length_b   1.000
_cell.length_c   1.000
_cell.angle_alpha   90.00
_cell.angle_beta   90.00
_cell.angle_gamma   90.00
#
_symmetry.space_group_name_H-M   'P 1'
#
loop_
_entity.id
_entity.type
_entity.pdbx_description
1 polymer ?
#
loop_
_entity_poly.entity_id
_entity_poly.type
_entity_poly.pdbx_seq_one_letter_code
_entity_poly.pdbx_strand_id
1 'polypeptide(L)'
;MTALRKMHTGEPTRNPGHFAHASHTADESPLTHPGGYDTVDADLIGNMSYLRRGALHREDGPARILVDGTEEHYRSGLLHSYDDQPAVVSSTGEREWRRDGVPHRDGDQPAKILADGSMFYMHDGQLHRDGGQPAVVSPTGRTEYWVNGTRHRDPSSGPARIHADGTEEFWVHGQRITRH
;
A
#
# COMPACT_ATOMS: atom_id res chain seq x y z
N MET A 1 -17.01 -3.23 -100.76
CA MET A 1 -17.92 -4.35 -100.45
C MET A 1 -17.92 -4.53 -98.95
N THR A 2 -18.77 -3.77 -98.26
CA THR A 2 -20.11 -4.18 -97.78
C THR A 2 -20.01 -4.89 -96.43
N ALA A 3 -20.51 -4.18 -95.43
CA ALA A 3 -20.60 -4.53 -94.02
C ALA A 3 -21.57 -5.68 -93.75
N LEU A 4 -21.40 -6.35 -92.61
CA LEU A 4 -22.56 -6.76 -91.80
C LEU A 4 -22.24 -6.85 -90.30
N ARG A 5 -23.11 -6.14 -89.59
CA ARG A 5 -23.34 -5.91 -88.16
C ARG A 5 -23.48 -7.21 -87.34
N LYS A 6 -23.12 -7.15 -86.05
CA LYS A 6 -24.00 -7.55 -84.93
C LYS A 6 -23.50 -6.96 -83.61
N MET A 7 -24.41 -6.28 -82.93
CA MET A 7 -24.27 -5.75 -81.57
C MET A 7 -24.76 -6.83 -80.60
N HIS A 8 -24.15 -6.97 -79.42
CA HIS A 8 -24.82 -7.38 -78.18
C HIS A 8 -24.04 -6.84 -76.97
N THR A 9 -24.80 -6.25 -76.06
CA THR A 9 -24.47 -5.58 -74.80
C THR A 9 -24.11 -6.56 -73.68
N GLY A 10 -23.23 -6.14 -72.76
CA GLY A 10 -23.07 -6.77 -71.45
C GLY A 10 -21.84 -6.25 -70.70
N GLU A 11 -22.03 -5.32 -69.76
CA GLU A 11 -21.10 -5.16 -68.63
C GLU A 11 -21.46 -6.20 -67.56
N PRO A 12 -20.45 -6.71 -66.82
CA PRO A 12 -20.51 -6.46 -65.39
C PRO A 12 -19.14 -6.17 -64.74
N THR A 13 -19.20 -5.33 -63.71
CA THR A 13 -18.12 -4.88 -62.85
C THR A 13 -17.66 -5.96 -61.85
N ARG A 14 -16.42 -5.78 -61.38
CA ARG A 14 -15.62 -6.71 -60.58
C ARG A 14 -16.15 -6.96 -59.15
N ASN A 15 -16.09 -8.22 -58.74
CA ASN A 15 -16.03 -8.79 -57.36
C ASN A 15 -14.72 -8.34 -56.63
N PRO A 16 -14.39 -8.64 -55.34
CA PRO A 16 -14.98 -9.61 -54.40
C PRO A 16 -14.98 -9.24 -52.88
N GLY A 17 -15.54 -10.10 -52.02
CA GLY A 17 -15.24 -10.07 -50.58
C GLY A 17 -16.17 -10.91 -49.69
N HIS A 18 -15.76 -12.15 -49.39
CA HIS A 18 -16.25 -13.00 -48.30
C HIS A 18 -15.98 -12.35 -46.92
N PHE A 19 -16.83 -12.56 -45.90
CA PHE A 19 -16.49 -13.25 -44.63
C PHE A 19 -17.57 -13.04 -43.53
N ALA A 20 -18.04 -14.19 -43.03
CA ALA A 20 -18.50 -14.55 -41.68
C ALA A 20 -19.13 -13.49 -40.73
N HIS A 21 -20.35 -13.79 -40.30
CA HIS A 21 -20.91 -13.32 -39.03
C HIS A 21 -20.13 -13.93 -37.86
N ALA A 22 -19.32 -13.14 -37.17
CA ALA A 22 -18.76 -13.47 -35.86
C ALA A 22 -19.37 -12.52 -34.82
N SER A 23 -20.24 -13.09 -33.99
CA SER A 23 -20.77 -12.52 -32.76
C SER A 23 -19.63 -12.06 -31.86
N HIS A 24 -19.44 -10.75 -31.76
CA HIS A 24 -18.54 -10.12 -30.79
C HIS A 24 -19.26 -10.02 -29.45
N THR A 25 -18.99 -10.97 -28.56
CA THR A 25 -19.07 -10.70 -27.12
C THR A 25 -17.85 -9.83 -26.79
N ALA A 26 -18.06 -8.53 -26.64
CA ALA A 26 -17.01 -7.64 -26.15
C ALA A 26 -16.66 -8.08 -24.72
N ASP A 27 -15.46 -8.64 -24.57
CA ASP A 27 -14.78 -8.77 -23.29
C ASP A 27 -14.36 -7.35 -22.86
N GLU A 28 -15.30 -6.64 -22.24
CA GLU A 28 -15.09 -5.34 -21.60
C GLU A 28 -14.24 -5.53 -20.33
N SER A 29 -13.00 -5.99 -20.51
CA SER A 29 -11.98 -5.88 -19.47
C SER A 29 -11.63 -4.38 -19.36
N PRO A 30 -11.95 -3.70 -18.24
CA PRO A 30 -11.73 -2.27 -18.13
C PRO A 30 -10.24 -1.97 -18.30
N LEU A 31 -9.93 -1.08 -19.24
CA LEU A 31 -8.56 -0.65 -19.54
C LEU A 31 -7.98 -0.03 -18.28
N THR A 32 -7.07 -0.76 -17.61
CA THR A 32 -6.36 -0.25 -16.44
C THR A 32 -5.38 0.83 -16.87
N HIS A 33 -5.39 1.97 -16.19
CA HIS A 33 -4.38 3.02 -16.36
C HIS A 33 -2.98 2.50 -15.98
N PRO A 34 -1.90 3.19 -16.38
CA PRO A 34 -0.52 2.81 -16.05
C PRO A 34 -0.17 2.65 -14.55
N GLY A 35 -1.08 2.97 -13.64
CA GLY A 35 -0.97 2.74 -12.20
C GLY A 35 -1.90 1.66 -11.63
N GLY A 36 -2.52 0.83 -12.48
CA GLY A 36 -3.39 -0.28 -12.05
C GLY A 36 -4.80 0.12 -11.60
N TYR A 37 -5.21 1.38 -11.76
CA TYR A 37 -6.56 1.87 -11.43
C TYR A 37 -7.45 2.04 -12.68
N ASP A 38 -8.76 2.05 -12.50
CA ASP A 38 -9.76 2.26 -13.57
C ASP A 38 -10.61 3.53 -13.35
N THR A 39 -10.65 4.05 -12.12
CA THR A 39 -11.49 5.20 -11.75
C THR A 39 -10.68 6.22 -10.95
N VAL A 40 -10.93 7.51 -11.18
CA VAL A 40 -10.44 8.61 -10.35
C VAL A 40 -11.63 9.34 -9.77
N ASP A 41 -11.67 9.52 -8.46
CA ASP A 41 -12.71 10.24 -7.73
C ASP A 41 -12.11 11.45 -7.01
N ALA A 42 -12.70 12.61 -7.23
CA ALA A 42 -12.27 13.87 -6.65
C ALA A 42 -13.44 14.46 -5.86
N ASP A 43 -13.27 14.67 -4.56
CA ASP A 43 -14.34 15.22 -3.73
C ASP A 43 -14.39 16.76 -3.77
N LEU A 44 -15.46 17.33 -3.19
CA LEU A 44 -15.71 18.78 -3.19
C LEU A 44 -14.66 19.60 -2.42
N ILE A 45 -13.83 18.96 -1.59
CA ILE A 45 -12.78 19.63 -0.81
C ILE A 45 -11.39 19.43 -1.42
N GLY A 46 -11.29 18.73 -2.56
CA GLY A 46 -10.07 18.56 -3.32
C GLY A 46 -9.25 17.32 -2.97
N ASN A 47 -9.80 16.36 -2.22
CA ASN A 47 -9.14 15.07 -2.06
C ASN A 47 -9.26 14.26 -3.35
N MET A 48 -8.20 13.54 -3.69
CA MET A 48 -8.14 12.68 -4.87
C MET A 48 -8.04 11.21 -4.45
N SER A 49 -8.84 10.35 -5.06
CA SER A 49 -8.83 8.90 -4.85
C SER A 49 -8.70 8.17 -6.19
N TYR A 50 -7.86 7.14 -6.23
CA TYR A 50 -7.63 6.27 -7.38
C TYR A 50 -8.14 4.87 -7.02
N LEU A 51 -9.08 4.37 -7.82
CA LEU A 51 -9.78 3.12 -7.54
C LEU A 51 -9.60 2.11 -8.66
N ARG A 52 -9.54 0.85 -8.28
CA ARG A 52 -9.64 -0.31 -9.17
C ARG A 52 -10.84 -1.13 -8.73
N ARG A 53 -11.82 -1.34 -9.61
CA ARG A 53 -13.06 -2.08 -9.32
C ARG A 53 -13.75 -1.56 -8.05
N GLY A 54 -13.77 -0.24 -7.86
CA GLY A 54 -14.41 0.43 -6.72
C GLY A 54 -13.64 0.39 -5.39
N ALA A 55 -12.44 -0.18 -5.34
CA ALA A 55 -11.59 -0.17 -4.15
C ALA A 55 -10.35 0.70 -4.37
N LEU A 56 -9.88 1.42 -3.34
CA LEU A 56 -8.64 2.21 -3.41
C LEU A 56 -7.48 1.32 -3.83
N HIS A 57 -6.80 1.69 -4.92
CA HIS A 57 -5.71 0.89 -5.49
C HIS A 57 -4.90 1.75 -6.45
N ARG A 58 -3.58 1.76 -6.27
CA ARG A 58 -2.63 2.35 -7.21
C ARG A 58 -1.24 1.77 -6.98
N GLU A 59 -0.57 1.36 -8.06
CA GLU A 59 0.74 0.69 -8.01
C GLU A 59 1.92 1.67 -8.19
N ASP A 60 1.69 2.82 -8.82
CA ASP A 60 2.72 3.81 -9.19
C ASP A 60 2.69 5.10 -8.34
N GLY A 61 1.92 5.12 -7.26
CA GLY A 61 1.78 6.29 -6.39
C GLY A 61 0.68 6.12 -5.33
N PRO A 62 0.38 7.17 -4.56
CA PRO A 62 -0.67 7.12 -3.55
C PRO A 62 -2.04 6.94 -4.21
N ALA A 63 -2.81 6.00 -3.67
CA ALA A 63 -4.19 5.76 -4.11
C ALA A 63 -5.15 6.78 -3.49
N ARG A 64 -4.75 7.49 -2.44
CA ARG A 64 -5.48 8.63 -1.90
C ARG A 64 -4.54 9.77 -1.55
N ILE A 65 -4.90 10.98 -1.95
CA ILE A 65 -4.16 12.21 -1.68
C ILE A 65 -5.15 13.19 -1.05
N LEU A 66 -4.89 13.60 0.19
CA LEU A 66 -5.72 14.55 0.91
C LEU A 66 -5.27 16.00 0.65
N VAL A 67 -6.21 16.94 0.81
CA VAL A 67 -5.95 18.38 0.65
C VAL A 67 -4.90 18.93 1.61
N ASP A 68 -4.70 18.29 2.76
CA ASP A 68 -3.66 18.67 3.71
C ASP A 68 -2.25 18.21 3.28
N GLY A 69 -2.15 17.41 2.22
CA GLY A 69 -0.92 16.82 1.71
C GLY A 69 -0.64 15.41 2.21
N THR A 70 -1.55 14.81 2.98
CA THR A 70 -1.42 13.40 3.39
C THR A 70 -1.57 12.48 2.18
N GLU A 71 -0.63 11.55 2.03
CA GLU A 71 -0.59 10.55 0.97
C GLU A 71 -0.79 9.16 1.55
N GLU A 72 -1.68 8.38 0.94
CA GLU A 72 -2.00 7.02 1.38
C GLU A 72 -1.94 6.04 0.20
N HIS A 73 -1.20 4.95 0.39
CA HIS A 73 -1.01 3.88 -0.57
C HIS A 73 -1.92 2.70 -0.22
N TYR A 74 -2.65 2.21 -1.22
CA TYR A 74 -3.58 1.10 -1.05
C TYR A 74 -3.33 0.00 -2.08
N ARG A 75 -3.59 -1.24 -1.64
CA ARG A 75 -3.72 -2.42 -2.49
C ARG A 75 -5.08 -3.04 -2.23
N SER A 76 -5.97 -2.95 -3.22
CA SER A 76 -7.29 -3.62 -3.17
C SER A 76 -8.12 -3.18 -1.95
N GLY A 77 -8.08 -1.89 -1.63
CA GLY A 77 -8.82 -1.27 -0.53
C GLY A 77 -8.13 -1.34 0.84
N LEU A 78 -6.96 -1.97 0.96
CA LEU A 78 -6.21 -2.04 2.21
C LEU A 78 -4.93 -1.20 2.14
N LEU A 79 -4.62 -0.46 3.20
CA LEU A 79 -3.35 0.27 3.33
C LEU A 79 -2.17 -0.69 3.12
N HIS A 80 -1.26 -0.35 2.23
CA HIS A 80 -0.19 -1.26 1.83
C HIS A 80 1.07 -0.49 1.41
N SER A 81 2.20 -0.90 1.96
CA SER A 81 3.53 -0.42 1.60
C SER A 81 4.07 -1.13 0.36
N TYR A 82 4.58 -0.36 -0.61
CA TYR A 82 5.23 -0.88 -1.81
C TYR A 82 6.72 -0.52 -1.77
N ASP A 83 7.62 -1.47 -2.05
CA ASP A 83 9.07 -1.22 -2.16
C ASP A 83 9.67 -0.43 -0.99
N ASP A 84 9.32 -0.81 0.24
CA ASP A 84 9.71 -0.16 1.50
C ASP A 84 9.28 1.32 1.63
N GLN A 85 8.38 1.79 0.77
CA GLN A 85 7.71 3.08 0.95
C GLN A 85 6.58 2.97 1.98
N PRO A 86 6.38 4.01 2.79
CA PRO A 86 5.30 4.03 3.78
C PRO A 86 3.93 3.91 3.10
N ALA A 87 3.03 3.19 3.75
CA ALA A 87 1.63 3.12 3.36
C ALA A 87 0.92 4.46 3.62
N VAL A 88 1.39 5.24 4.58
CA VAL A 88 0.86 6.57 4.91
C VAL A 88 2.02 7.54 5.15
N VAL A 89 1.96 8.72 4.52
CA VAL A 89 2.78 9.88 4.85
C VAL A 89 1.85 11.03 5.21
N SER A 90 1.86 11.45 6.47
CA SER A 90 1.03 12.58 6.89
C SER A 90 1.62 13.92 6.45
N SER A 91 0.77 14.94 6.42
CA SER A 91 1.17 16.34 6.23
C SER A 91 2.17 16.86 7.28
N THR A 92 2.23 16.23 8.45
CA THR A 92 3.18 16.54 9.53
C THR A 92 4.49 15.74 9.44
N GLY A 93 4.64 14.86 8.44
CA GLY A 93 5.82 14.04 8.22
C GLY A 93 5.84 12.70 8.97
N GLU A 94 4.73 12.32 9.62
CA GLU A 94 4.57 10.98 10.19
C GLU A 94 4.52 9.94 9.08
N ARG A 95 5.06 8.76 9.38
CA ARG A 95 5.14 7.66 8.42
C ARG A 95 4.68 6.37 9.04
N GLU A 96 3.86 5.62 8.32
CA GLU A 96 3.38 4.31 8.74
C GLU A 96 3.54 3.29 7.62
N TRP A 97 4.06 2.12 7.96
CA TRP A 97 4.22 0.98 7.06
C TRP A 97 3.22 -0.10 7.42
N ARG A 98 2.54 -0.61 6.40
CA ARG A 98 1.45 -1.58 6.54
C ARG A 98 1.58 -2.67 5.49
N ARG A 99 1.25 -3.89 5.88
CA ARG A 99 1.03 -5.01 4.97
C ARG A 99 -0.44 -5.40 5.07
N ASP A 100 -1.19 -5.16 4.00
CA ASP A 100 -2.60 -5.53 3.88
C ASP A 100 -3.46 -5.00 5.06
N GLY A 101 -3.25 -3.73 5.40
CA GLY A 101 -3.94 -3.03 6.49
C GLY A 101 -3.33 -3.21 7.88
N VAL A 102 -2.42 -4.18 8.05
CA VAL A 102 -1.80 -4.51 9.33
C VAL A 102 -0.45 -3.78 9.47
N PRO A 103 -0.19 -3.05 10.58
CA PRO A 103 1.11 -2.44 10.83
C PRO A 103 2.23 -3.48 10.80
N HIS A 104 3.19 -3.32 9.90
CA HIS A 104 4.24 -4.30 9.65
C HIS A 104 5.37 -3.66 8.84
N ARG A 105 6.63 -3.95 9.20
CA ARG A 105 7.79 -3.63 8.35
C ARG A 105 8.94 -4.60 8.58
N ASP A 106 9.47 -5.17 7.50
CA ASP A 106 10.62 -6.07 7.55
C ASP A 106 11.95 -5.30 7.71
N GLY A 107 13.05 -6.01 7.97
CA GLY A 107 14.40 -5.45 7.87
C GLY A 107 14.89 -4.64 9.07
N ASP A 108 14.37 -4.89 10.28
CA ASP A 108 14.70 -4.15 11.52
C ASP A 108 14.49 -2.64 11.41
N GLN A 109 13.39 -2.25 10.76
CA GLN A 109 12.99 -0.87 10.56
C GLN A 109 11.65 -0.59 11.27
N PRO A 110 11.40 0.66 11.69
CA PRO A 110 10.16 1.00 12.37
C PRO A 110 8.97 0.93 11.40
N ALA A 111 7.90 0.29 11.86
CA ALA A 111 6.61 0.28 11.17
C ALA A 111 5.83 1.59 11.38
N LYS A 112 6.19 2.40 12.38
CA LYS A 112 5.64 3.75 12.56
C LYS A 112 6.70 4.73 13.07
N ILE A 113 6.73 5.91 12.48
CA ILE A 113 7.56 7.04 12.89
C ILE A 113 6.61 8.23 13.10
N LEU A 114 6.58 8.76 14.32
CA LEU A 114 5.78 9.94 14.68
C LEU A 114 6.52 11.25 14.39
N ALA A 115 5.79 12.37 14.41
CA ALA A 115 6.35 13.69 14.09
C ALA A 115 7.39 14.14 15.12
N ASP A 116 7.30 13.66 16.36
CA ASP A 116 8.32 13.91 17.38
C ASP A 116 9.60 13.09 17.16
N GLY A 117 9.60 12.11 16.26
CA GLY A 117 10.70 11.18 16.01
C GLY A 117 10.59 9.86 16.77
N SER A 118 9.50 9.63 17.52
CA SER A 118 9.25 8.35 18.18
C SER A 118 9.07 7.23 17.15
N MET A 119 9.78 6.12 17.37
CA MET A 119 9.82 4.97 16.49
C MET A 119 9.15 3.77 17.16
N PHE A 120 8.32 3.07 16.40
CA PHE A 120 7.64 1.85 16.81
C PHE A 120 7.94 0.73 15.82
N TYR A 121 8.52 -0.34 16.32
CA TYR A 121 8.84 -1.55 15.57
C TYR A 121 7.70 -2.54 15.78
N MET A 122 7.06 -2.91 14.68
CA MET A 122 5.90 -3.77 14.70
C MET A 122 6.00 -4.85 13.63
N HIS A 123 5.56 -6.05 14.00
CA HIS A 123 5.41 -7.19 13.12
C HIS A 123 4.02 -7.77 13.34
N ASP A 124 3.27 -7.95 12.26
CA ASP A 124 1.89 -8.47 12.26
C ASP A 124 0.96 -7.77 13.27
N GLY A 125 1.06 -6.44 13.32
CA GLY A 125 0.22 -5.58 14.15
C GLY A 125 0.59 -5.55 15.62
N GLN A 126 1.70 -6.19 16.03
CA GLN A 126 2.15 -6.24 17.41
C GLN A 126 3.52 -5.56 17.55
N LEU A 127 3.75 -4.90 18.69
CA LEU A 127 5.09 -4.45 19.04
C LEU A 127 6.03 -5.64 19.12
N HIS A 128 7.09 -5.59 18.34
CA HIS A 128 8.05 -6.69 18.20
C HIS A 128 9.39 -6.14 17.71
N ARG A 129 10.47 -6.53 18.37
CA ARG A 129 11.83 -6.38 17.83
C ARG A 129 12.78 -7.44 18.39
N ASP A 130 13.47 -8.14 17.50
CA ASP A 130 14.45 -9.17 17.85
C ASP A 130 15.81 -8.58 18.29
N GLY A 131 16.70 -9.45 18.79
CA GLY A 131 18.09 -9.09 19.10
C GLY A 131 18.27 -8.28 20.39
N GLY A 132 17.26 -8.27 21.28
CA GLY A 132 17.32 -7.53 22.54
C GLY A 132 17.28 -6.01 22.37
N GLN A 133 16.78 -5.54 21.22
CA GLN A 133 16.61 -4.12 20.90
C GLN A 133 15.21 -3.63 21.30
N PRO A 134 15.04 -2.33 21.58
CA PRO A 134 13.75 -1.77 21.95
C PRO A 134 12.78 -1.71 20.76
N ALA A 135 11.55 -2.15 20.96
CA ALA A 135 10.47 -2.02 19.99
C ALA A 135 9.79 -0.64 20.03
N VAL A 136 9.99 0.12 21.10
CA VAL A 136 9.57 1.53 21.20
C VAL A 136 10.77 2.37 21.60
N VAL A 137 11.04 3.44 20.85
CA VAL A 137 12.11 4.40 21.14
C VAL A 137 11.55 5.81 20.98
N SER A 138 11.63 6.63 22.02
CA SER A 138 11.30 8.05 21.93
C SER A 138 12.57 8.92 21.99
N PRO A 139 12.54 10.13 21.39
CA PRO A 139 13.62 11.12 21.56
C PRO A 139 13.78 11.60 23.00
N THR A 140 12.75 11.45 23.83
CA THR A 140 12.79 11.82 25.26
C THR A 140 13.55 10.80 26.13
N GLY A 141 14.06 9.71 25.55
CA GLY A 141 14.80 8.66 26.24
C GLY A 141 13.94 7.49 26.73
N ARG A 142 12.62 7.51 26.50
CA ARG A 142 11.76 6.36 26.78
C ARG A 142 12.09 5.22 25.82
N THR A 143 12.32 4.03 26.36
CA THR A 143 12.48 2.81 25.57
C THR A 143 11.67 1.66 26.14
N GLU A 144 11.10 0.82 25.27
CA GLU A 144 10.36 -0.37 25.68
C GLU A 144 10.71 -1.58 24.81
N TYR A 145 10.83 -2.73 25.45
CA TYR A 145 11.29 -3.97 24.84
C TYR A 145 10.11 -4.94 24.76
N TRP A 146 9.77 -5.36 23.54
CA TRP A 146 8.61 -6.17 23.23
C TRP A 146 8.97 -7.24 22.22
N VAL A 147 8.47 -8.45 22.44
CA VAL A 147 8.58 -9.58 21.50
C VAL A 147 7.18 -10.17 21.36
N ASN A 148 6.66 -10.21 20.14
CA ASN A 148 5.33 -10.76 19.81
C ASN A 148 4.23 -10.19 20.74
N GLY A 149 4.16 -8.85 20.82
CA GLY A 149 3.17 -8.14 21.63
C GLY A 149 3.33 -8.29 23.14
N THR A 150 4.36 -9.00 23.59
CA THR A 150 4.63 -9.26 25.01
C THR A 150 5.85 -8.48 25.47
N ARG A 151 5.69 -7.66 26.50
CA ARG A 151 6.81 -6.92 27.08
C ARG A 151 7.80 -7.92 27.70
N HIS A 152 9.04 -7.91 27.23
CA HIS A 152 10.04 -8.89 27.61
C HIS A 152 11.45 -8.33 27.37
N ARG A 153 12.34 -8.54 28.34
CA ARG A 153 13.79 -8.41 28.16
C ARG A 153 14.51 -9.40 29.09
N ASP A 154 15.63 -9.96 28.64
CA ASP A 154 16.49 -10.75 29.51
C ASP A 154 16.91 -9.89 30.73
N PRO A 155 16.65 -10.33 31.98
CA PRO A 155 17.01 -9.56 33.17
C PRO A 155 18.49 -9.16 33.22
N SER A 156 19.40 -10.00 32.70
CA SER A 156 20.84 -9.68 32.63
C SER A 156 21.16 -8.54 31.67
N SER A 157 20.28 -8.28 30.68
CA SER A 157 20.43 -7.20 29.69
C SER A 157 19.82 -5.87 30.14
N GLY A 158 19.13 -5.83 31.29
CA GLY A 158 18.56 -4.60 31.87
C GLY A 158 17.03 -4.56 31.86
N PRO A 159 16.43 -3.38 32.10
CA PRO A 159 14.98 -3.22 32.22
C PRO A 159 14.27 -3.35 30.87
N ALA A 160 13.05 -3.89 30.88
CA ALA A 160 12.21 -4.02 29.70
C ALA A 160 11.43 -2.73 29.39
N ARG A 161 11.43 -1.75 30.31
CA ARG A 161 10.93 -0.41 30.08
C ARG A 161 11.76 0.60 30.86
N ILE A 162 12.17 1.64 30.16
CA ILE A 162 12.88 2.80 30.70
C ILE A 162 12.01 4.01 30.37
N HIS A 163 11.64 4.76 31.40
CA HIS A 163 10.86 5.99 31.25
C HIS A 163 11.77 7.19 30.97
N ALA A 164 11.19 8.31 30.52
CA ALA A 164 11.95 9.52 30.24
C ALA A 164 12.62 10.14 31.49
N ASP A 165 12.08 9.86 32.68
CA ASP A 165 12.66 10.26 33.97
C ASP A 165 13.75 9.31 34.48
N GLY A 166 14.09 8.27 33.70
CA GLY A 166 15.08 7.26 34.06
C GLY A 166 14.53 6.15 34.96
N THR A 167 13.25 6.15 35.34
CA THR A 167 12.69 5.04 36.10
C THR A 167 12.65 3.76 35.26
N GLU A 168 12.93 2.64 35.92
CA GLU A 168 13.14 1.35 35.27
C GLU A 168 12.08 0.33 35.70
N GLU A 169 11.59 -0.46 34.75
CA GLU A 169 10.73 -1.60 35.01
C GLU A 169 11.26 -2.86 34.32
N PHE A 170 11.30 -3.95 35.08
CA PHE A 170 11.72 -5.26 34.60
C PHE A 170 10.49 -6.10 34.27
N TRP A 171 10.48 -6.70 33.08
CA TRP A 171 9.39 -7.54 32.61
C TRP A 171 9.95 -8.76 31.89
N VAL A 172 9.43 -9.94 32.22
CA VAL A 172 9.77 -11.22 31.60
C VAL A 172 8.47 -11.93 31.24
N HIS A 173 8.29 -12.22 29.96
CA HIS A 173 7.08 -12.87 29.43
C HIS A 173 5.78 -12.18 29.86
N GLY A 174 5.77 -10.84 29.81
CA GLY A 174 4.60 -10.03 30.16
C GLY A 174 4.34 -9.90 31.65
N GLN A 175 5.17 -10.50 32.51
CA GLN A 175 5.07 -10.38 33.96
C GLN A 175 6.10 -9.39 34.48
N ARG A 176 5.64 -8.42 35.28
CA ARG A 176 6.51 -7.47 35.97
C ARG A 176 7.24 -8.20 37.09
N ILE A 177 8.54 -8.01 37.17
CA ILE A 177 9.37 -8.56 38.25
C ILE A 177 10.00 -7.43 39.06
N THR A 178 10.24 -7.70 40.35
CA THR A 178 10.99 -6.81 41.24
C THR A 178 12.38 -7.38 41.41
N ARG A 179 13.42 -6.53 41.31
CA ARG A 179 14.78 -6.91 41.69
C ARG A 179 14.98 -6.61 43.18
N HIS A 180 15.48 -7.59 43.92
CA HIS A 180 15.89 -7.46 45.32
C HIS A 180 17.39 -7.24 45.41
#